data_AF-A0A947NR61-F1
#
_entry.id   AF-A0A947NR61-F1
#
_cell.length_a   1.000
_cell.length_b   1.000
_cell.length_c   1.000
_cell.angle_alpha   90.00
_cell.angle_beta   90.00
_cell.angle_gamma   90.00
#
_symmetry.space_group_name_H-M   'P 1'
#
loop_
_entity.id
_entity.type
_entity.pdbx_description
1 polymer ?
#
loop_
_entity_poly.entity_id
_entity_poly.type
_entity_poly.pdbx_seq_one_letter_code
_entity_poly.pdbx_strand_id
1 'polypeptide(L)'
;MSRNILIAVMIIAVLTIQLSFIDPFTTGIAPISIILLFIALLAFRLEIIPLLWWSFGIGAIHEIFSILPFGTFTIITVLTSVALYFLLNNVLTNKSLFPFVLLAIVGSAIYNLLLLLASTVFYAMNSIEVSLYQVPNLWTGILLQALINGGAAFVLFLLIRLLTRRFQNQFLVRN
;
A
#
# COMPACT_ATOMS: atom_id res chain seq x y z
N MET A 1 1.82 -24.43 12.96
CA MET A 1 0.40 -24.14 12.65
C MET A 1 -0.04 -22.75 13.13
N SER A 2 0.35 -22.31 14.33
CA SER A 2 -0.04 -21.01 14.91
C SER A 2 0.38 -19.76 14.11
N ARG A 3 1.55 -19.77 13.46
CA ARG A 3 2.07 -18.60 12.71
C ARG A 3 1.20 -18.20 11.52
N ASN A 4 0.67 -19.17 10.77
CA ASN A 4 -0.11 -18.88 9.56
C ASN A 4 -1.51 -18.35 9.90
N ILE A 5 -2.11 -18.86 11.00
CA ILE A 5 -3.39 -18.37 11.51
C ILE A 5 -3.24 -16.92 12.01
N LEU A 6 -2.18 -16.61 12.75
CA LEU A 6 -1.89 -15.25 13.22
C LEU A 6 -1.84 -14.24 12.07
N ILE A 7 -1.19 -14.62 10.96
CA ILE A 7 -1.04 -13.68 9.84
C ILE A 7 -2.36 -13.52 9.08
N ALA A 8 -3.15 -14.58 8.91
CA ALA A 8 -4.49 -14.47 8.34
C ALA A 8 -5.39 -13.55 9.19
N VAL A 9 -5.32 -13.66 10.52
CA VAL A 9 -6.02 -12.77 11.45
C VAL A 9 -5.53 -11.32 11.32
N MET A 10 -4.21 -11.09 11.18
CA MET A 10 -3.69 -9.74 10.94
C MET A 10 -4.20 -9.13 9.63
N ILE A 11 -4.27 -9.91 8.55
CA ILE A 11 -4.79 -9.42 7.27
C ILE A 11 -6.27 -9.03 7.39
N ILE A 12 -7.08 -9.91 7.99
CA ILE A 12 -8.50 -9.64 8.20
C ILE A 12 -8.66 -8.37 9.04
N ALA A 13 -7.91 -8.24 10.13
CA ALA A 13 -7.94 -7.04 10.97
C ALA A 13 -7.55 -5.78 10.18
N VAL A 14 -6.47 -5.83 9.39
CA VAL A 14 -6.03 -4.72 8.52
C VAL A 14 -7.15 -4.31 7.55
N LEU A 15 -7.85 -5.27 6.95
CA LEU A 15 -8.92 -5.00 5.99
C LEU A 15 -10.19 -4.47 6.66
N THR A 16 -10.58 -5.01 7.81
CA THR A 16 -11.72 -4.49 8.58
C THR A 16 -11.47 -3.04 9.01
N ILE A 17 -10.25 -2.75 9.47
CA ILE A 17 -9.86 -1.38 9.82
C ILE A 17 -9.84 -0.52 8.55
N GLN A 18 -9.35 -1.01 7.41
CA GLN A 18 -9.36 -0.27 6.14
C GLN A 18 -10.77 0.16 5.74
N LEU A 19 -11.74 -0.76 5.79
CA LEU A 19 -13.14 -0.48 5.49
C LEU A 19 -13.73 0.58 6.43
N SER A 20 -13.23 0.68 7.66
CA SER A 20 -13.68 1.69 8.65
C SER A 20 -13.18 3.10 8.34
N PHE A 21 -12.17 3.25 7.48
CA PHE A 21 -11.61 4.54 7.06
C PHE A 21 -12.04 4.96 5.64
N ILE A 22 -12.80 4.13 4.94
CA ILE A 22 -13.42 4.52 3.67
C ILE A 22 -14.63 5.37 4.03
N ASP A 23 -14.54 6.69 3.82
CA ASP A 23 -15.70 7.56 3.88
C ASP A 23 -16.63 7.20 2.71
N PRO A 24 -17.85 6.68 2.96
CA PRO A 24 -18.74 6.26 1.89
C PRO A 24 -19.27 7.43 1.06
N PHE A 25 -19.12 8.69 1.53
CA PHE A 25 -19.99 9.78 1.07
C PHE A 25 -19.32 10.91 0.27
N THR A 26 -17.99 11.04 0.20
CA THR A 26 -17.42 12.33 -0.27
C THR A 26 -16.36 12.29 -1.39
N THR A 27 -15.50 11.26 -1.51
CA THR A 27 -14.38 11.34 -2.49
C THR A 27 -13.95 10.02 -3.13
N GLY A 28 -14.43 8.86 -2.67
CA GLY A 28 -13.95 7.56 -3.15
C GLY A 28 -12.47 7.26 -2.86
N ILE A 29 -11.72 8.23 -2.30
CA ILE A 29 -10.33 8.09 -1.88
C ILE A 29 -10.31 8.15 -0.35
N ALA A 30 -10.06 7.00 0.28
CA ALA A 30 -9.85 6.97 1.72
C ALA A 30 -8.63 7.84 2.08
N PRO A 31 -8.74 8.76 3.06
CA PRO A 31 -7.64 9.65 3.44
C PRO A 31 -6.41 8.88 3.93
N ILE A 32 -6.60 7.69 4.49
CA ILE A 32 -5.53 6.75 4.85
C ILE A 32 -5.74 5.40 4.17
N SER A 33 -4.65 4.82 3.66
CA SER A 33 -4.67 3.47 3.08
C SER A 33 -3.75 2.55 3.87
N ILE A 34 -4.36 1.78 4.75
CA ILE A 34 -3.72 0.73 5.56
C ILE A 34 -3.17 -0.37 4.67
N ILE A 35 -3.86 -0.71 3.57
CA ILE A 35 -3.32 -1.65 2.57
C ILE A 35 -1.97 -1.17 2.06
N LEU A 36 -1.84 0.10 1.69
CA LEU A 36 -0.59 0.67 1.18
C LEU A 36 0.48 0.77 2.25
N LEU A 37 0.13 1.18 3.47
CA LEU A 37 1.06 1.17 4.61
C LEU A 37 1.59 -0.23 4.91
N PHE A 38 0.71 -1.23 4.84
CA PHE A 38 1.07 -2.62 5.06
C PHE A 38 1.96 -3.15 3.94
N ILE A 39 1.64 -2.89 2.68
CA ILE A 39 2.48 -3.27 1.53
C ILE A 39 3.87 -2.60 1.64
N ALA A 40 3.93 -1.30 1.99
CA ALA A 40 5.20 -0.60 2.19
C ALA A 40 6.03 -1.25 3.31
N LEU A 41 5.39 -1.65 4.42
CA LEU A 41 6.03 -2.37 5.52
C LEU A 41 6.57 -3.75 5.10
N LEU A 42 5.76 -4.49 4.34
CA LEU A 42 6.17 -5.79 3.81
C LEU A 42 7.34 -5.63 2.84
N ALA A 43 7.29 -4.68 1.92
CA ALA A 43 8.37 -4.41 0.97
C ALA A 43 9.67 -4.01 1.70
N PHE A 44 9.56 -3.27 2.80
CA PHE A 44 10.70 -2.89 3.62
C PHE A 44 11.38 -4.07 4.33
N ARG A 45 10.59 -5.09 4.73
CA ARG A 45 11.06 -6.18 5.60
C ARG A 45 11.34 -7.49 4.87
N LEU A 46 10.56 -7.82 3.85
CA LEU A 46 10.54 -9.13 3.20
C LEU A 46 11.31 -9.12 1.88
N GLU A 47 11.67 -10.32 1.44
CA GLU A 47 12.16 -10.58 0.07
C GLU A 47 10.99 -10.59 -0.93
N ILE A 48 11.30 -10.54 -2.23
CA ILE A 48 10.29 -10.40 -3.28
C ILE A 48 9.25 -11.53 -3.29
N ILE A 49 9.65 -12.80 -3.16
CA ILE A 49 8.73 -13.93 -3.24
C ILE A 49 7.65 -13.87 -2.13
N PRO A 50 8.00 -13.77 -0.83
CA PRO A 50 6.98 -13.64 0.21
C PRO A 50 6.18 -12.34 0.11
N LEU A 51 6.79 -11.23 -0.34
CA LEU A 51 6.07 -9.98 -0.60
C LEU A 51 4.96 -10.18 -1.65
N LEU A 52 5.27 -10.87 -2.75
CA LEU A 52 4.31 -11.15 -3.82
C LEU A 52 3.13 -11.98 -3.31
N TRP A 53 3.38 -13.05 -2.55
CA TRP A 53 2.32 -13.86 -1.95
C TRP A 53 1.39 -13.04 -1.05
N TRP A 54 1.95 -12.16 -0.21
CA TRP A 54 1.13 -11.28 0.62
C TRP A 54 0.34 -10.26 -0.22
N SER A 55 0.97 -9.63 -1.20
CA SER A 55 0.33 -8.64 -2.05
C SER A 55 -0.83 -9.23 -2.87
N PHE A 56 -0.67 -10.47 -3.33
CA PHE A 56 -1.71 -11.25 -3.99
C PHE A 56 -2.86 -11.55 -3.03
N GLY A 57 -2.57 -12.06 -1.83
CA GLY A 57 -3.59 -12.39 -0.84
C GLY A 57 -4.41 -11.17 -0.41
N ILE A 58 -3.77 -10.04 -0.13
CA ILE A 58 -4.45 -8.79 0.25
C ILE A 58 -5.30 -8.27 -0.92
N GLY A 59 -4.74 -8.27 -2.13
CA GLY A 59 -5.45 -7.87 -3.33
C GLY A 59 -6.69 -8.71 -3.58
N ALA A 60 -6.56 -10.04 -3.51
CA ALA A 60 -7.65 -10.97 -3.71
C ALA A 60 -8.78 -10.81 -2.69
N ILE A 61 -8.46 -10.52 -1.42
CA ILE A 61 -9.50 -10.25 -0.42
C ILE A 61 -10.15 -8.88 -0.69
N HIS A 62 -9.39 -7.89 -1.16
CA HIS A 62 -9.93 -6.57 -1.51
C HIS A 62 -10.95 -6.64 -2.66
N GLU A 63 -10.80 -7.58 -3.60
CA GLU A 63 -11.78 -7.82 -4.68
C GLU A 63 -13.19 -8.09 -4.16
N ILE A 64 -13.34 -8.70 -2.98
CA ILE A 64 -14.66 -9.04 -2.40
C ILE A 64 -15.50 -7.78 -2.14
N PHE A 65 -14.84 -6.62 -1.96
CA PHE A 65 -15.47 -5.33 -1.68
C PHE A 65 -15.40 -4.36 -2.86
N SER A 66 -14.96 -4.84 -4.04
CA SER A 66 -14.69 -4.02 -5.21
C SER A 66 -15.89 -3.91 -6.17
N ILE A 67 -16.09 -2.72 -6.74
CA ILE A 67 -16.98 -2.48 -7.90
C ILE A 67 -16.27 -2.71 -9.23
N LEU A 68 -14.94 -2.67 -9.27
CA LEU A 68 -14.16 -2.93 -10.49
C LEU A 68 -14.15 -4.42 -10.85
N PRO A 69 -13.93 -4.78 -12.13
CA PRO A 69 -13.83 -6.17 -12.57
C PRO A 69 -12.85 -7.00 -11.73
N PHE A 70 -13.24 -8.24 -11.45
CA PHE A 70 -12.47 -9.14 -10.60
C PHE A 70 -11.02 -9.30 -11.10
N GLY A 71 -10.08 -9.14 -10.17
CA GLY A 71 -8.65 -9.25 -10.41
C GLY A 71 -7.94 -7.90 -10.59
N THR A 72 -8.69 -6.81 -10.73
CA THR A 72 -8.13 -5.46 -10.90
C THR A 72 -7.30 -5.04 -9.70
N PHE A 73 -7.85 -5.13 -8.49
CA PHE A 73 -7.15 -4.75 -7.27
C PHE A 73 -5.96 -5.66 -6.99
N THR A 74 -6.09 -6.96 -7.28
CA THR A 74 -5.03 -7.95 -7.13
C THR A 74 -3.83 -7.64 -8.02
N ILE A 75 -4.07 -7.33 -9.29
CA ILE A 75 -3.00 -6.94 -10.22
C ILE A 75 -2.35 -5.64 -9.76
N ILE A 76 -3.14 -4.64 -9.37
CA ILE A 76 -2.63 -3.34 -8.93
C ILE A 76 -1.76 -3.48 -7.66
N THR A 77 -2.21 -4.25 -6.65
CA THR A 77 -1.43 -4.44 -5.41
C THR A 77 -0.13 -5.17 -5.68
N VAL A 78 -0.14 -6.20 -6.53
CA VAL A 78 1.06 -6.93 -6.95
C VAL A 78 2.03 -6.02 -7.68
N LEU A 79 1.58 -5.28 -8.70
CA LEU A 79 2.42 -4.34 -9.47
C LEU A 79 3.01 -3.24 -8.58
N THR A 80 2.21 -2.69 -7.67
CA THR A 80 2.68 -1.71 -6.68
C THR A 80 3.79 -2.32 -5.81
N SER A 81 3.62 -3.57 -5.37
CA SER A 81 4.59 -4.25 -4.52
C SER A 81 5.91 -4.53 -5.25
N VAL A 82 5.84 -4.92 -6.53
CA VAL A 82 7.01 -5.07 -7.40
C VAL A 82 7.76 -3.74 -7.54
N ALA A 83 7.03 -2.65 -7.82
CA ALA A 83 7.63 -1.32 -7.99
C ALA A 83 8.30 -0.83 -6.69
N LEU A 84 7.67 -1.03 -5.53
CA LEU A 84 8.25 -0.68 -4.24
C LEU A 84 9.49 -1.50 -3.91
N TYR A 85 9.47 -2.80 -4.18
CA TYR A 85 10.64 -3.65 -4.00
C TYR A 85 11.80 -3.22 -4.90
N PHE A 86 11.51 -2.88 -6.16
CA PHE A 86 12.50 -2.35 -7.08
C PHE A 86 13.10 -1.03 -6.58
N LEU A 87 12.26 -0.07 -6.14
CA LEU A 87 12.70 1.21 -5.58
C LEU A 87 13.58 1.03 -4.35
N LEU A 88 13.18 0.17 -3.42
CA LEU A 88 13.94 -0.05 -2.18
C LEU A 88 15.34 -0.60 -2.48
N ASN A 89 15.44 -1.61 -3.35
CA ASN A 89 16.70 -2.33 -3.58
C ASN A 89 17.63 -1.64 -4.58
N ASN A 90 17.10 -0.89 -5.55
CA ASN A 90 17.92 -0.27 -6.59
C ASN A 90 18.14 1.24 -6.38
N VAL A 91 17.23 1.94 -5.71
CA VAL A 91 17.29 3.40 -5.55
C VAL A 91 17.61 3.80 -4.12
N LEU A 92 16.85 3.28 -3.14
CA LEU A 92 16.92 3.79 -1.78
C LEU A 92 18.03 3.17 -0.94
N THR A 93 18.43 1.93 -1.25
CA THR A 93 19.60 1.14 -0.77
C THR A 93 19.78 0.99 0.75
N ASN A 94 19.16 1.83 1.57
CA ASN A 94 19.25 1.88 3.02
C ASN A 94 17.89 1.59 3.66
N LYS A 95 17.88 0.78 4.72
CA LYS A 95 16.67 0.52 5.51
C LYS A 95 16.57 1.49 6.69
N SER A 96 16.35 2.76 6.39
CA SER A 96 16.16 3.82 7.40
C SER A 96 14.75 4.43 7.34
N LEU A 97 14.48 5.40 8.23
CA LEU A 97 13.18 6.08 8.33
C LEU A 97 12.78 6.77 7.03
N PHE A 98 13.72 7.48 6.38
CA PHE A 98 13.41 8.26 5.17
C PHE A 98 12.97 7.37 4.00
N PRO A 99 13.69 6.28 3.64
CA PRO A 99 13.24 5.31 2.67
C PRO A 99 11.87 4.71 2.99
N PHE A 100 11.58 4.40 4.26
CA PHE A 100 10.28 3.83 4.62
C PHE A 100 9.12 4.81 4.38
N VAL A 101 9.26 6.07 4.82
CA VAL A 101 8.27 7.12 4.57
C VAL A 101 8.11 7.38 3.07
N LEU A 102 9.21 7.42 2.33
CA LEU A 102 9.19 7.62 0.89
C LEU A 102 8.50 6.47 0.15
N LEU A 103 8.72 5.21 0.57
CA LEU A 103 7.99 4.06 0.00
C LEU A 103 6.48 4.18 0.23
N ALA A 104 6.02 4.68 1.38
CA ALA A 104 4.60 4.89 1.62
C ALA A 104 4.01 5.98 0.71
N ILE A 105 4.71 7.11 0.55
CA ILE A 105 4.29 8.21 -0.33
C ILE A 105 4.27 7.75 -1.80
N VAL A 106 5.40 7.23 -2.28
CA VAL A 106 5.55 6.81 -3.69
C VAL A 106 4.66 5.60 -3.99
N GLY A 107 4.52 4.66 -3.06
CA GLY A 107 3.60 3.53 -3.20
C GLY A 107 2.15 3.97 -3.32
N SER A 108 1.75 5.00 -2.58
CA SER A 108 0.43 5.60 -2.71
C SER A 108 0.24 6.22 -4.09
N ALA A 109 1.22 6.96 -4.59
CA ALA A 109 1.15 7.54 -5.93
C ALA A 109 1.06 6.46 -7.02
N ILE A 110 1.94 5.45 -6.98
CA ILE A 110 1.96 4.34 -7.96
C ILE A 110 0.62 3.60 -7.97
N TYR A 111 0.11 3.22 -6.79
CA TYR A 111 -1.15 2.50 -6.66
C TYR A 111 -2.32 3.28 -7.27
N ASN A 112 -2.45 4.57 -6.92
CA ASN A 112 -3.53 5.40 -7.43
C ASN A 112 -3.40 5.66 -8.93
N LEU A 113 -2.18 5.82 -9.46
CA LEU A 113 -1.96 5.93 -10.90
C LEU A 113 -2.38 4.67 -11.64
N LEU A 114 -2.02 3.49 -11.12
CA LEU A 114 -2.44 2.21 -11.69
C LEU A 114 -3.97 2.04 -11.62
N LEU A 115 -4.60 2.45 -10.52
CA LEU A 115 -6.05 2.43 -10.36
C LEU A 115 -6.75 3.35 -11.36
N LEU A 116 -6.23 4.58 -11.53
CA LEU A 116 -6.74 5.54 -12.51
C LEU A 116 -6.61 5.02 -13.94
N LEU A 117 -5.47 4.41 -14.27
CA LEU A 117 -5.26 3.78 -15.57
C LEU A 117 -6.26 2.65 -15.79
N ALA A 118 -6.42 1.74 -14.82
CA ALA A 118 -7.36 0.64 -14.91
C ALA A 118 -8.80 1.15 -15.07
N SER A 119 -9.25 2.11 -14.26
CA SER A 119 -10.61 2.66 -14.37
C SER A 119 -10.84 3.33 -15.73
N THR A 120 -9.84 4.01 -16.27
CA THR A 120 -9.96 4.68 -17.58
C THR A 120 -10.08 3.66 -18.71
N VAL A 121 -9.30 2.57 -18.66
CA VAL A 121 -9.38 1.47 -19.64
C VAL A 121 -10.74 0.79 -19.57
N PHE A 122 -11.24 0.44 -18.38
CA PHE A 122 -12.54 -0.21 -18.23
C PHE A 122 -13.71 0.69 -18.63
N TYR A 123 -13.61 1.98 -18.35
CA TYR A 123 -14.59 2.96 -18.82
C TYR A 123 -14.61 3.03 -20.35
N ALA A 124 -13.45 3.08 -21.01
CA ALA A 124 -13.34 3.08 -22.47
C ALA A 124 -13.88 1.80 -23.12
N MET A 125 -13.88 0.68 -22.38
CA MET A 125 -14.46 -0.59 -22.81
C MET A 125 -15.96 -0.73 -22.48
N ASN A 126 -16.61 0.32 -21.95
CA ASN A 126 -17.99 0.30 -21.45
C ASN A 126 -18.24 -0.80 -20.39
N SER A 127 -17.20 -1.20 -19.65
CA SER A 127 -17.31 -2.21 -18.59
C SER A 127 -17.72 -1.61 -17.24
N ILE A 128 -17.60 -0.29 -17.08
CA ILE A 128 -18.03 0.48 -15.91
C ILE A 128 -18.67 1.80 -16.37
N GLU A 129 -19.65 2.30 -15.61
CA GLU A 129 -20.43 3.50 -15.98
C GLU A 129 -19.72 4.82 -15.66
N VAL A 130 -18.80 4.82 -14.68
CA VAL A 130 -18.13 6.03 -14.19
C VAL A 130 -16.62 5.79 -14.11
N SER A 131 -15.84 6.72 -14.65
CA SER A 131 -14.37 6.72 -14.53
C SER A 131 -13.93 7.51 -13.30
N LEU A 132 -12.89 7.04 -12.59
CA LEU A 132 -12.28 7.78 -11.48
C LEU A 132 -11.72 9.14 -11.90
N TYR A 133 -11.42 9.33 -13.19
CA TYR A 133 -10.97 10.62 -13.72
C TYR A 133 -12.03 11.72 -13.58
N GLN A 134 -13.32 11.36 -13.52
CA GLN A 134 -14.43 12.30 -13.39
C GLN A 134 -14.67 12.74 -11.94
N VAL A 135 -13.95 12.14 -10.96
CA VAL A 135 -14.09 12.51 -9.55
C VAL A 135 -13.47 13.91 -9.33
N PRO A 136 -14.24 14.89 -8.82
CA PRO A 136 -13.71 16.20 -8.52
C PRO A 136 -12.58 16.08 -7.48
N ASN A 137 -11.55 16.93 -7.60
CA ASN A 137 -10.44 16.97 -6.65
C ASN A 137 -9.62 15.66 -6.57
N LEU A 138 -9.64 14.83 -7.61
CA LEU A 138 -8.86 13.57 -7.68
C LEU A 138 -7.38 13.80 -7.32
N TRP A 139 -6.71 14.71 -8.02
CA TRP A 139 -5.27 14.96 -7.83
C TRP A 139 -4.93 15.44 -6.42
N THR A 140 -5.76 16.32 -5.86
CA THR A 140 -5.63 16.76 -4.48
C THR A 140 -5.89 15.63 -3.48
N GLY A 141 -6.84 14.74 -3.77
CA GLY A 141 -7.11 13.54 -2.97
C GLY A 141 -5.94 12.56 -2.98
N ILE A 142 -5.35 12.28 -4.15
CA ILE A 142 -4.16 11.42 -4.30
C ILE A 142 -2.98 12.02 -3.54
N LEU A 143 -2.73 13.32 -3.70
CA LEU A 143 -1.64 14.01 -3.00
C LEU A 143 -1.84 13.96 -1.48
N LEU A 144 -3.05 14.27 -1.01
CA LEU A 144 -3.37 14.25 0.41
C LEU A 144 -3.23 12.84 1.01
N GLN A 145 -3.74 11.82 0.32
CA GLN A 145 -3.60 10.43 0.75
C GLN A 145 -2.13 10.02 0.83
N ALA A 146 -1.30 10.40 -0.16
CA ALA A 146 0.12 10.10 -0.13
C ALA A 146 0.82 10.77 1.07
N LEU A 147 0.49 12.03 1.38
CA LEU A 147 1.03 12.75 2.53
C LEU A 147 0.57 12.13 3.86
N ILE A 148 -0.71 11.78 4.00
CA ILE A 148 -1.25 11.13 5.20
C ILE A 148 -0.60 9.77 5.40
N ASN A 149 -0.46 8.96 4.34
CA ASN A 149 0.26 7.68 4.41
C ASN A 149 1.73 7.89 4.76
N GLY A 150 2.40 8.93 4.25
CA GLY A 150 3.75 9.30 4.67
C GLY A 150 3.84 9.60 6.17
N GLY A 151 2.92 10.42 6.69
CA GLY A 151 2.83 10.74 8.12
C GLY A 151 2.53 9.51 8.98
N ALA A 152 1.60 8.66 8.55
CA ALA A 152 1.30 7.41 9.24
C ALA A 152 2.50 6.43 9.23
N ALA A 153 3.22 6.34 8.11
CA ALA A 153 4.45 5.56 8.02
C ALA A 153 5.54 6.08 8.96
N PHE A 154 5.67 7.40 9.10
CA PHE A 154 6.59 8.01 10.06
C PHE A 154 6.28 7.56 11.50
N VAL A 155 5.01 7.68 11.92
CA VAL A 155 4.56 7.25 13.25
C VAL A 155 4.77 5.75 13.44
N LEU A 156 4.38 4.94 12.46
CA LEU A 156 4.50 3.49 12.50
C LEU A 156 5.96 3.04 12.62
N PHE A 157 6.89 3.69 11.91
CA PHE A 157 8.32 3.40 12.04
C PHE A 157 8.82 3.69 13.46
N LEU A 158 8.43 4.83 14.04
CA LEU A 158 8.82 5.19 15.41
C LEU A 158 8.28 4.18 16.43
N LEU A 159 7.01 3.77 16.30
CA LEU A 159 6.41 2.74 17.15
C LEU A 159 7.16 1.41 17.05
N ILE A 160 7.44 0.95 15.83
CA ILE A 160 8.20 -0.29 15.63
C ILE A 160 9.60 -0.16 16.24
N ARG A 161 10.28 0.97 16.05
CA ARG A 161 11.61 1.22 16.61
C ARG A 161 11.60 1.17 18.14
N LEU A 162 10.61 1.80 18.77
CA LEU A 162 10.43 1.79 20.22
C LEU A 162 10.16 0.38 20.75
N LEU A 163 9.26 -0.37 20.10
CA LEU A 163 8.83 -1.70 20.55
C LEU A 163 9.91 -2.77 20.35
N THR A 164 10.60 -2.77 19.21
CA THR A 164 11.52 -3.87 18.88
C THR A 164 12.97 -3.59 19.24
N ARG A 165 13.38 -2.32 19.44
CA ARG A 165 14.79 -1.90 19.57
C ARG A 165 15.73 -2.39 18.44
N ARG A 166 15.22 -3.09 17.41
CA ARG A 166 15.98 -3.75 16.33
C ARG A 166 16.49 -2.78 15.24
N PHE A 167 16.04 -1.53 15.26
CA PHE A 167 16.47 -0.49 14.33
C PHE A 167 17.57 0.42 14.90
N GLN A 168 18.43 -0.11 15.77
CA GLN A 168 19.62 0.62 16.21
C GLN A 168 20.73 0.50 15.16
N ASN A 169 21.31 1.64 14.80
CA ASN A 169 22.33 1.81 13.77
C ASN A 169 23.45 0.77 13.90
N GLN A 170 23.56 -0.13 12.91
CA GLN A 170 24.85 -0.75 12.59
C GLN A 170 25.67 0.31 11.87
N PHE A 171 26.30 1.20 12.64
CA PHE A 171 27.43 1.95 12.10
C PHE A 171 28.46 0.91 11.66
N LEU A 172 28.85 0.95 10.39
CA LEU A 172 29.96 0.15 9.87
C LEU A 172 31.18 0.49 10.72
N VAL A 173 31.55 -0.41 11.63
CA VAL A 173 32.86 -0.39 12.26
C VAL A 173 33.85 -0.71 11.15
N ARG A 174 34.50 0.34 10.65
CA ARG A 174 35.57 0.24 9.66
C ARG A 174 36.79 -0.29 10.40
N ASN A 175 37.04 -1.60 10.30
CA ASN A 175 38.35 -2.19 10.61
C ASN A 175 39.32 -1.90 9.47
#